data_AF-A0A819MDM0-F1
#
_entry.id   AF-A0A819MDM0-F1
#
_cell.length_a   1.000
_cell.length_b   1.000
_cell.length_c   1.000
_cell.angle_alpha   90.00
_cell.angle_beta   90.00
_cell.angle_gamma   90.00
#
_symmetry.space_group_name_H-M   'P 1'
#
loop_
_entity.id
_entity.type
_entity.pdbx_description
1 polymer ?
#
loop_
_entity_poly.entity_id
_entity_poly.type
_entity_poly.pdbx_seq_one_letter_code
_entity_poly.pdbx_strand_id
1 'polypeptide(L)'
;MMICVSTSNNLRDSVLRRAGHKIESQYKERYHPTDALLLDGGLTAARKILFVPWQTEIEEAEIIKTQKSLSDLVKWCIEQGYQRNMKSISFPPIGAGQLGLDPAFVSETMINAVNQCLK
;
A
#
# COMPACT_ATOMS: atom_id res chain seq x y z
N MET A 1 5.55 -12.21 -6.54
CA MET A 1 4.50 -11.33 -5.98
C MET A 1 5.10 -10.20 -5.17
N MET A 2 4.55 -8.99 -5.29
CA MET A 2 4.85 -7.82 -4.47
C MET A 2 3.61 -7.49 -3.64
N ILE A 3 3.77 -7.04 -2.41
CA ILE A 3 2.65 -6.57 -1.58
C ILE A 3 2.84 -5.07 -1.34
N CYS A 4 1.78 -4.28 -1.55
CA CYS A 4 1.76 -2.87 -1.18
C CYS A 4 1.03 -2.70 0.15
N VAL A 5 1.62 -2.00 1.10
CA VAL A 5 1.08 -1.87 2.46
C VAL A 5 1.09 -0.42 2.86
N SER A 6 -0.05 0.13 3.27
CA SER A 6 -0.08 1.45 3.89
C SER A 6 0.76 1.46 5.17
N THR A 7 1.37 2.58 5.52
CA THR A 7 2.13 2.74 6.78
C THR A 7 1.26 2.71 8.06
N SER A 8 -0.03 2.39 7.96
CA SER A 8 -0.93 2.19 9.11
C SER A 8 -0.42 1.10 10.07
N ASN A 9 -0.62 1.35 11.37
CA ASN A 9 0.07 0.60 12.43
C ASN A 9 -0.24 -0.92 12.40
N ASN A 10 -1.51 -1.33 12.36
CA ASN A 10 -1.87 -2.74 12.54
C ASN A 10 -1.39 -3.66 11.40
N LEU A 11 -1.59 -3.24 10.14
CA LEU A 11 -1.21 -4.06 9.00
C LEU A 11 0.30 -4.05 8.79
N ARG A 12 0.95 -2.88 8.91
CA ARG A 12 2.41 -2.76 8.87
C ARG A 12 3.06 -3.70 9.89
N ASP A 13 2.63 -3.66 11.15
CA ASP A 13 3.24 -4.44 12.22
C ASP A 13 3.05 -5.94 12.00
N SER A 14 1.88 -6.35 11.49
CA SER A 14 1.60 -7.75 11.13
C SER A 14 2.49 -8.23 9.98
N VAL A 15 2.68 -7.40 8.96
CA VAL A 15 3.55 -7.70 7.81
C VAL A 15 5.02 -7.76 8.24
N LEU A 16 5.50 -6.81 9.04
CA LEU A 16 6.87 -6.80 9.55
C LEU A 16 7.15 -8.00 10.45
N ARG A 17 6.22 -8.35 11.36
CA ARG A 17 6.32 -9.55 12.19
C ARG A 17 6.44 -10.81 11.33
N ARG A 18 5.65 -10.91 10.25
CA ARG A 18 5.72 -12.05 9.33
C ARG A 18 6.99 -12.05 8.48
N ALA A 19 7.51 -10.89 8.10
CA ALA A 19 8.73 -10.76 7.31
C ALA A 19 10.00 -11.08 8.11
N GLY A 20 9.94 -10.96 9.43
CA GLY A 20 11.00 -11.33 10.37
C GLY A 20 11.90 -10.17 10.79
N HIS A 21 12.65 -10.37 11.89
CA HIS A 21 13.40 -9.32 12.60
C HIS A 21 14.38 -8.52 11.73
N LYS A 22 14.98 -9.15 10.72
CA LYS A 22 15.88 -8.45 9.77
C LYS A 22 15.14 -7.36 8.99
N ILE A 23 13.96 -7.69 8.45
CA ILE A 23 13.16 -6.73 7.68
C ILE A 23 12.57 -5.67 8.60
N GLU A 24 12.15 -6.05 9.81
CA GLU A 24 11.68 -5.12 10.83
C GLU A 24 12.74 -4.08 11.22
N SER A 25 14.00 -4.50 11.38
CA SER A 25 15.11 -3.60 11.69
C SER A 25 15.42 -2.65 10.53
N GLN A 26 15.45 -3.17 9.30
CA GLN A 26 15.64 -2.36 8.09
C GLN A 26 14.52 -1.34 7.89
N TYR A 27 13.28 -1.70 8.25
CA TYR A 27 12.16 -0.77 8.23
C TYR A 27 12.38 0.37 9.23
N LYS A 28 12.69 0.06 10.49
CA LYS A 28 12.90 1.08 11.53
C LYS A 28 14.04 2.04 11.20
N GLU A 29 15.11 1.56 10.58
CA GLU A 29 16.26 2.38 10.20
C GLU A 29 15.96 3.32 9.02
N ARG A 30 15.15 2.87 8.06
CA ARG A 30 14.98 3.55 6.76
C ARG A 30 13.61 4.18 6.56
N TYR A 31 12.68 3.99 7.49
CA TYR A 31 11.34 4.52 7.39
C TYR A 31 11.34 6.04 7.50
N HIS A 32 10.62 6.68 6.58
CA HIS A 32 10.30 8.10 6.65
C HIS A 32 8.79 8.29 6.42
N PRO A 33 8.08 9.14 7.20
CA PRO A 33 6.63 9.28 7.11
C PRO A 33 6.08 9.70 5.74
N THR A 34 6.88 10.40 4.95
CA THR A 34 6.49 10.94 3.64
C THR A 34 6.90 10.06 2.47
N ASP A 35 7.77 9.08 2.70
CA ASP A 35 8.44 8.38 1.61
C ASP A 35 7.97 6.93 1.55
N ALA A 36 7.80 6.44 0.33
CA ALA A 36 7.58 5.02 0.12
C ALA A 36 8.88 4.25 0.34
N LEU A 37 8.79 3.13 1.04
CA LEU A 37 9.94 2.27 1.35
C LEU A 37 9.75 0.89 0.75
N LEU A 38 10.65 0.52 -0.16
CA LEU A 38 10.71 -0.83 -0.73
C LEU A 38 11.72 -1.68 0.06
N LEU A 39 11.25 -2.80 0.60
CA LEU A 39 12.07 -3.80 1.27
C LEU A 39 11.94 -5.17 0.60
N ASP A 40 12.85 -6.07 0.97
CA ASP A 40 12.73 -7.48 0.65
C ASP A 40 11.55 -8.14 1.39
N GLY A 41 10.99 -9.20 0.83
CA GLY A 41 9.86 -9.91 1.43
C GLY A 41 10.21 -10.73 2.67
N GLY A 42 11.51 -10.98 2.93
CA GLY A 42 11.96 -11.72 4.10
C GLY A 42 11.32 -13.11 4.17
N LEU A 43 10.68 -13.41 5.31
CA LEU A 43 10.01 -14.70 5.56
C LEU A 43 8.56 -14.76 5.04
N THR A 44 8.08 -13.72 4.36
CA THR A 44 6.75 -13.76 3.69
C THR A 44 6.81 -14.56 2.38
N ALA A 45 5.64 -14.81 1.78
CA ALA A 45 5.57 -15.36 0.42
C ALA A 45 5.81 -14.30 -0.68
N ALA A 46 5.91 -13.01 -0.32
CA ALA A 46 6.20 -11.94 -1.26
C ALA A 46 7.70 -11.86 -1.54
N ARG A 47 8.06 -11.42 -2.75
CA ARG A 47 9.45 -11.11 -3.10
C ARG A 47 9.85 -9.72 -2.60
N LYS A 48 8.89 -8.79 -2.59
CA LYS A 48 9.07 -7.39 -2.20
C LYS A 48 7.86 -6.90 -1.42
N ILE A 49 8.11 -6.04 -0.45
CA ILE A 49 7.09 -5.32 0.31
C ILE A 49 7.32 -3.84 0.06
N LEU A 50 6.29 -3.16 -0.45
CA LEU A 50 6.31 -1.72 -0.69
C LEU A 50 5.43 -1.05 0.37
N PHE A 51 6.07 -0.37 1.32
CA PHE A 51 5.39 0.43 2.32
C PHE A 51 5.10 1.80 1.72
N VAL A 52 3.84 2.21 1.70
CA VAL A 52 3.41 3.46 1.08
C VAL A 52 2.78 4.40 2.10
N PRO A 53 3.20 5.67 2.12
CA PRO A 53 2.50 6.68 2.90
C PRO A 53 1.19 7.02 2.20
N TRP A 54 0.10 7.00 2.96
CA TRP A 54 -1.19 7.49 2.49
C TRP A 54 -2.00 8.00 3.67
N GLN A 55 -2.76 9.07 3.43
CA GLN A 55 -3.59 9.89 4.32
C GLN A 55 -3.73 9.38 5.77
N THR A 56 -3.54 10.27 6.74
CA THR A 56 -3.76 9.96 8.16
C THR A 56 -5.16 10.35 8.65
N GLU A 57 -5.82 11.26 7.93
CA GLU A 57 -7.14 11.82 8.25
C GLU A 57 -7.90 12.13 6.96
N ILE A 58 -9.22 12.06 7.02
CA ILE A 58 -10.12 12.30 5.89
C ILE A 58 -11.19 13.27 6.33
N GLU A 59 -11.31 14.38 5.61
CA GLU A 59 -12.44 15.29 5.75
C GLU A 59 -13.56 14.84 4.81
N GLU A 60 -14.79 14.75 5.33
CA GLU A 60 -15.94 14.25 4.56
C GLU A 60 -16.23 15.09 3.30
N ALA A 61 -15.95 16.40 3.37
CA ALA A 61 -16.05 17.32 2.24
C ALA A 61 -15.04 17.03 1.10
N GLU A 62 -13.98 16.26 1.38
CA GLU A 62 -12.86 15.99 0.46
C GLU A 62 -12.91 14.56 -0.10
N ILE A 63 -14.10 13.91 -0.12
CA ILE A 63 -14.24 12.51 -0.58
C ILE A 63 -13.76 12.30 -2.02
N ILE A 64 -14.00 13.28 -2.91
CA ILE A 64 -13.55 13.22 -4.32
C ILE A 64 -12.02 13.27 -4.40
N LYS A 65 -11.37 14.12 -3.59
CA LYS A 65 -9.90 14.21 -3.53
C LYS A 65 -9.30 12.93 -2.93
N THR A 66 -9.96 12.37 -1.93
CA THR A 66 -9.61 11.07 -1.33
C THR A 66 -9.66 9.96 -2.37
N GLN A 67 -10.76 9.90 -3.13
CA GLN A 67 -10.92 8.94 -4.23
C GLN A 67 -9.78 9.05 -5.25
N LYS A 68 -9.51 10.28 -5.70
CA LYS A 68 -8.45 10.55 -6.65
C LYS A 68 -7.08 10.18 -6.10
N SER A 69 -6.77 10.55 -4.86
CA SER A 69 -5.51 10.24 -4.18
C SER A 69 -5.30 8.73 -4.04
N LEU A 70 -6.34 7.97 -3.67
CA LEU A 70 -6.27 6.51 -3.60
C LEU A 70 -6.05 5.90 -4.98
N SER A 71 -6.76 6.39 -6.00
CA SER A 71 -6.59 5.93 -7.39
C SER A 71 -5.16 6.16 -7.87
N ASP A 72 -4.61 7.36 -7.65
CA ASP A 72 -3.26 7.73 -8.05
C ASP A 72 -2.21 6.88 -7.30
N LEU A 73 -2.41 6.60 -6.00
CA LEU A 73 -1.57 5.69 -5.22
C LEU A 73 -1.55 4.27 -5.80
N VAL A 74 -2.71 3.72 -6.14
CA VAL A 74 -2.83 2.36 -6.71
C VAL A 74 -2.10 2.28 -8.04
N LYS A 75 -2.31 3.26 -8.93
CA LYS A 75 -1.61 3.33 -10.23
C LYS A 75 -0.10 3.40 -10.05
N TRP A 76 0.37 4.26 -9.15
CA TRP A 76 1.79 4.39 -8.83
C TRP A 76 2.37 3.06 -8.30
N CYS A 77 1.66 2.36 -7.42
CA CYS A 77 2.09 1.05 -6.94
C CYS A 77 2.23 0.00 -8.06
N ILE A 78 1.31 0.00 -9.03
CA ILE A 78 1.38 -0.89 -10.20
C ILE A 78 2.62 -0.55 -11.03
N GLU A 79 2.86 0.75 -11.29
CA GLU A 79 4.05 1.21 -11.99
C GLU A 79 5.34 0.79 -11.28
N GLN A 80 5.40 0.93 -9.94
CA GLN A 80 6.54 0.43 -9.15
C GLN A 80 6.75 -1.07 -9.30
N GLY A 81 5.67 -1.85 -9.41
CA GLY A 81 5.71 -3.27 -9.70
C GLY A 81 6.29 -3.57 -11.08
N TYR A 82 5.84 -2.85 -12.10
CA TYR A 82 6.32 -2.97 -13.47
C TYR A 82 7.83 -2.68 -13.57
N GLN A 83 8.27 -1.55 -13.02
CA GLN A 83 9.70 -1.15 -12.98
C GLN A 83 10.60 -2.20 -12.30
N ARG A 84 10.03 -3.07 -11.45
CA ARG A 84 10.75 -4.13 -10.72
C ARG A 84 10.54 -5.52 -11.33
N ASN A 85 9.97 -5.61 -12.53
CA ASN A 85 9.63 -6.86 -13.20
C ASN A 85 8.77 -7.80 -12.32
N MET A 86 7.82 -7.23 -11.57
CA MET A 86 6.88 -8.00 -10.77
C MET A 86 5.72 -8.50 -11.65
N LYS A 87 5.52 -9.82 -11.71
CA LYS A 87 4.37 -10.42 -12.43
C LYS A 87 3.05 -10.37 -11.66
N SER A 88 3.09 -10.03 -10.37
CA SER A 88 1.90 -9.94 -9.52
C SER A 88 2.11 -8.95 -8.39
N ILE A 89 1.03 -8.25 -8.06
CA ILE A 89 0.93 -7.27 -6.98
C ILE A 89 -0.34 -7.56 -6.17
N SER A 90 -0.26 -7.38 -4.85
CA SER A 90 -1.40 -7.55 -3.94
C SER A 90 -1.61 -6.25 -3.16
N PHE A 91 -2.88 -5.86 -3.04
CA PHE A 91 -3.32 -4.68 -2.33
C PHE A 91 -4.25 -5.06 -1.18
N PRO A 92 -3.99 -4.58 0.05
CA PRO A 92 -4.98 -4.58 1.12
C PRO A 92 -6.04 -3.50 0.83
N PRO A 93 -7.19 -3.51 1.54
CA PRO A 93 -8.17 -2.44 1.45
C PRO A 93 -7.64 -1.17 2.14
N ILE A 94 -6.81 -0.40 1.42
CA ILE A 94 -6.17 0.82 1.92
C ILE A 94 -7.25 1.87 2.23
N GLY A 95 -7.36 2.26 3.49
CA GLY A 95 -8.35 3.25 3.97
C GLY A 95 -9.58 2.70 4.67
N ALA A 96 -9.91 1.41 4.47
CA ALA A 96 -11.06 0.78 5.13
C ALA A 96 -10.81 0.42 6.62
N GLY A 97 -9.61 0.71 7.13
CA GLY A 97 -9.24 0.50 8.52
C GLY A 97 -9.46 1.76 9.36
N GLN A 98 -8.38 2.29 9.93
CA GLN A 98 -8.42 3.43 10.85
C GLN A 98 -9.05 4.71 10.25
N LEU A 99 -9.01 4.90 8.93
CA LEU A 99 -9.61 6.06 8.27
C LEU A 99 -11.14 5.95 8.13
N GLY A 100 -11.73 4.79 8.41
CA GLY A 100 -13.17 4.61 8.42
C GLY A 100 -13.87 4.77 7.07
N LEU A 101 -13.13 4.72 5.95
CA LEU A 101 -13.76 4.76 4.63
C LEU A 101 -14.64 3.55 4.40
N ASP A 102 -15.75 3.77 3.71
CA ASP A 102 -16.63 2.69 3.29
C ASP A 102 -15.85 1.65 2.46
N PRO A 103 -15.89 0.36 2.83
CA PRO A 103 -15.16 -0.69 2.10
C PRO A 103 -15.56 -0.81 0.63
N ALA A 104 -16.83 -0.53 0.26
CA ALA A 104 -17.28 -0.58 -1.12
C ALA A 104 -16.67 0.59 -1.92
N PHE A 105 -16.68 1.80 -1.36
CA PHE A 105 -15.99 2.96 -1.93
C PHE A 105 -14.49 2.71 -2.18
N VAL A 106 -13.79 2.15 -1.19
CA VAL A 106 -12.36 1.78 -1.32
C VAL A 106 -12.17 0.75 -2.44
N SER A 107 -12.99 -0.31 -2.43
CA SER A 107 -12.88 -1.41 -3.40
C SER A 107 -13.15 -0.94 -4.83
N GLU A 108 -14.22 -0.19 -5.05
CA GLU A 108 -14.57 0.37 -6.35
C GLU A 108 -13.46 1.28 -6.88
N THR A 109 -12.94 2.16 -6.04
CA THR A 109 -11.86 3.09 -6.40
C THR A 109 -10.59 2.33 -6.82
N MET A 110 -10.20 1.31 -6.06
CA MET A 110 -9.02 0.51 -6.35
C MET A 110 -9.19 -0.34 -7.62
N ILE A 111 -10.34 -0.98 -7.81
CA ILE A 111 -10.62 -1.79 -9.02
C ILE A 111 -10.62 -0.91 -10.27
N ASN A 112 -11.28 0.25 -10.20
CA ASN A 112 -11.29 1.20 -11.31
C ASN A 112 -9.88 1.70 -11.65
N ALA A 113 -9.03 1.94 -10.65
CA ALA A 113 -7.64 2.31 -10.87
C ALA A 113 -6.85 1.19 -11.56
N VAL A 114 -7.01 -0.06 -11.13
CA VAL A 114 -6.38 -1.23 -11.75
C VAL A 114 -6.81 -1.39 -13.21
N ASN A 115 -8.11 -1.29 -13.50
CA ASN A 115 -8.64 -1.41 -14.86
C ASN A 115 -8.08 -0.35 -15.83
N GLN A 116 -7.72 0.83 -15.33
CA GLN A 116 -7.09 1.88 -16.14
C GLN A 116 -5.63 1.55 -16.51
N CYS A 117 -4.95 0.71 -15.73
CA CYS A 117 -3.55 0.31 -15.95
C CYS A 117 -3.39 -0.97 -16.79
N LEU A 118 -4.42 -1.82 -16.88
CA LEU A 118 -4.36 -3.14 -17.53
C LEU A 118 -4.83 -3.12 -19.01
N LYS A 119 -4.61 -2.01 -19.71
CA LYS A 119 -5.00 -1.88 -21.13
C LYS A 119 -3.99 -2.51 -22.08
#